data_AF-A0A1B0DI88-F1
#
_entry.id   AF-A0A1B0DI88-F1
#
_cell.length_a   1.000
_cell.length_b   1.000
_cell.length_c   1.000
_cell.angle_alpha   90.00
_cell.angle_beta   90.00
_cell.angle_gamma   90.00
#
_symmetry.space_group_name_H-M   'P 1'
#
loop_
_entity.id
_entity.type
_entity.pdbx_description
1 polymer ?
#
loop_
_entity_poly.entity_id
_entity_poly.type
_entity_poly.pdbx_seq_one_letter_code
_entity_poly.pdbx_strand_id
1 'polypeptide(L)'
;MHEQMSGYKRMRREHQAALLKLEEKCKVEMEAHKAALDKEYDALLHNFTRELEKLAIKHQQEIEKRVKQNNVAEKKLFKDISMKHENDRKAYELHRKKEYKLNKERWKRELSMDESTPKRLRDATLQSQKENLKQAEAQEEQRLLRVQKNYIELEMRKFRRKKTQVLHDLENQLLRDELSKKQQQLEQAHGMLLKHHEKTQELEYRQQKSVHNLREEQITKQHSTELQNQKDYMDRAEKELMRKHALELKQQPKSLKQKELQIRKQFRETCKTQTRQYKALKAQILQTTPKDEQKAVIKQLKEEQHRKLTLLGDQ
;
A
#
# COMPACT_ATOMS: atom_id res chain seq x y z
N MET A 1 -0.75 38.39 -44.27
CA MET A 1 0.38 37.58 -43.74
C MET A 1 0.89 38.06 -42.38
N HIS A 2 1.16 39.34 -42.14
CA HIS A 2 1.69 39.84 -40.85
C HIS A 2 0.77 39.56 -39.63
N GLU A 3 -0.55 39.74 -39.74
CA GLU A 3 -1.49 39.43 -38.65
C GLU A 3 -1.53 37.93 -38.30
N GLN A 4 -1.49 37.05 -39.30
CA GLN A 4 -1.50 35.59 -39.10
C GLN A 4 -0.25 35.11 -38.34
N MET A 5 0.92 35.67 -38.67
CA MET A 5 2.17 35.37 -37.96
C MET A 5 2.20 35.92 -36.53
N SER A 6 1.51 37.03 -36.27
CA SER A 6 1.36 37.61 -34.92
C SER A 6 0.45 36.75 -34.03
N GLY A 7 -0.68 36.27 -34.57
CA GLY A 7 -1.61 35.38 -33.87
C GLY A 7 -0.97 34.04 -33.48
N TYR A 8 -0.22 33.42 -34.38
CA TYR A 8 0.47 32.16 -34.11
C TYR A 8 1.54 32.30 -33.02
N LYS A 9 2.32 33.40 -33.04
CA LYS A 9 3.29 33.69 -31.97
C LYS A 9 2.63 33.86 -30.61
N ARG A 10 1.46 34.51 -30.54
CA ARG A 10 0.68 34.65 -29.31
C ARG A 10 0.21 33.29 -28.80
N MET A 11 -0.40 32.48 -29.66
CA MET A 11 -0.86 31.14 -29.31
C MET A 11 0.26 30.28 -28.72
N ARG A 12 1.46 30.25 -29.34
CA ARG A 12 2.57 29.46 -28.78
C ARG A 12 2.98 29.93 -27.38
N ARG A 13 3.00 31.24 -27.13
CA ARG A 13 3.30 31.78 -25.80
C ARG A 13 2.24 31.37 -24.77
N GLU A 14 0.97 31.43 -25.15
CA GLU A 14 -0.14 31.00 -24.29
C GLU A 14 -0.05 29.50 -23.99
N HIS A 15 0.24 28.67 -24.99
CA HIS A 15 0.44 27.21 -24.82
C HIS A 15 1.60 26.91 -23.87
N GLN A 16 2.74 27.58 -24.05
CA GLN A 16 3.90 27.44 -23.18
C GLN A 16 3.61 27.90 -21.75
N ALA A 17 2.94 29.04 -21.57
CA ALA A 17 2.56 29.55 -20.26
C ALA A 17 1.58 28.61 -19.54
N ALA A 18 0.62 28.02 -20.26
CA ALA A 18 -0.32 27.04 -19.72
C ALA A 18 0.39 25.75 -19.26
N LEU A 19 1.36 25.27 -20.04
CA LEU A 19 2.19 24.11 -19.66
C LEU A 19 2.99 24.38 -18.39
N LEU A 20 3.72 25.51 -18.34
CA LEU A 20 4.50 25.89 -17.15
C LEU A 20 3.63 26.02 -15.90
N LYS A 21 2.44 26.62 -16.04
CA LYS A 21 1.48 26.74 -14.94
C LYS A 21 0.98 25.38 -14.45
N LEU A 22 0.74 24.44 -15.37
CA LEU A 22 0.31 23.09 -15.01
C LEU A 22 1.45 22.31 -14.33
N GLU A 23 2.68 22.40 -14.85
CA GLU A 23 3.86 21.77 -14.26
C GLU A 23 4.12 22.28 -12.83
N GLU A 24 4.02 23.58 -12.60
CA GLU A 24 4.16 24.16 -11.26
C GLU A 24 3.04 23.68 -10.32
N LYS A 25 1.80 23.61 -10.81
CA LYS A 25 0.68 23.05 -10.03
C LYS A 25 0.96 21.59 -9.63
N CYS A 26 1.43 20.76 -10.56
CA CYS A 26 1.79 19.37 -10.29
C CYS A 26 2.91 19.26 -9.26
N LYS A 27 3.91 20.15 -9.33
CA LYS A 27 5.01 20.21 -8.36
C LYS A 27 4.51 20.53 -6.95
N VAL A 28 3.69 21.57 -6.79
CA VAL A 28 3.11 21.94 -5.49
C VAL A 28 2.23 20.83 -4.93
N GLU A 29 1.41 20.20 -5.77
CA GLU A 29 0.58 19.06 -5.37
C GLU A 29 1.43 17.86 -4.91
N MET A 30 2.54 17.59 -5.60
CA MET A 30 3.48 16.53 -5.22
C MET A 30 4.19 16.82 -3.89
N GLU A 31 4.60 18.06 -3.65
CA GLU A 31 5.18 18.48 -2.37
C GLU A 31 4.18 18.35 -1.22
N ALA A 32 2.93 18.78 -1.42
CA ALA A 32 1.87 18.63 -0.44
C ALA A 32 1.55 17.15 -0.15
N HIS A 33 1.53 16.32 -1.18
CA HIS A 33 1.35 14.87 -1.05
C HIS A 33 2.46 14.23 -0.22
N LYS A 34 3.74 14.52 -0.54
CA LYS A 34 4.89 14.04 0.24
C LYS A 34 4.81 14.44 1.71
N ALA A 35 4.56 15.71 1.98
CA ALA A 35 4.41 16.22 3.35
C ALA A 35 3.26 15.53 4.12
N ALA A 36 2.17 15.18 3.44
CA ALA A 36 1.07 14.45 4.04
C ALA A 36 1.44 12.99 4.37
N LEU A 37 2.17 12.31 3.46
CA LEU A 37 2.67 10.95 3.69
C LEU A 37 3.69 10.90 4.83
N ASP A 38 4.65 11.83 4.86
CA ASP A 38 5.65 11.93 5.93
C ASP A 38 4.98 12.11 7.29
N LYS A 39 3.99 13.01 7.37
CA LYS A 39 3.21 13.24 8.60
C LYS A 39 2.43 11.99 9.04
N GLU A 40 1.84 11.25 8.11
CA GLU A 40 1.13 10.00 8.40
C GLU A 40 2.09 8.94 8.95
N TYR A 41 3.29 8.83 8.37
CA TYR A 41 4.33 7.91 8.79
C TYR A 41 4.91 8.27 10.16
N ASP A 42 5.22 9.54 10.41
CA ASP A 42 5.69 10.03 11.71
C ASP A 42 4.66 9.77 12.82
N ALA A 43 3.38 9.99 12.53
CA ALA A 43 2.30 9.68 13.47
C ALA A 43 2.22 8.18 13.78
N LEU A 44 2.43 7.32 12.77
CA LEU A 44 2.49 5.88 12.96
C LEU A 44 3.68 5.48 13.86
N LEU A 45 4.87 6.00 13.59
CA LEU A 45 6.07 5.73 14.40
C LEU A 45 5.90 6.20 15.84
N HIS A 46 5.33 7.39 16.04
CA HIS A 46 5.04 7.90 17.38
C HIS A 46 4.08 6.99 18.14
N ASN A 47 3.04 6.48 17.46
CA ASN A 47 2.13 5.50 18.06
C ASN A 47 2.85 4.18 18.40
N PHE A 48 3.74 3.70 17.54
CA PHE A 48 4.53 2.50 17.82
C PHE A 48 5.38 2.62 19.07
N THR A 49 6.10 3.73 19.20
CA THR A 49 6.91 4.02 20.40
C THR A 49 6.04 4.03 21.64
N ARG A 50 4.91 4.75 21.60
CA ARG A 50 3.98 4.83 22.73
C ARG A 50 3.38 3.48 23.12
N GLU A 51 3.07 2.62 22.16
CA GLU A 51 2.56 1.28 22.43
C GLU A 51 3.62 0.36 23.05
N LEU A 52 4.87 0.43 22.56
CA LEU A 52 5.99 -0.33 23.14
C LEU A 52 6.30 0.12 24.56
N GLU A 53 6.30 1.42 24.84
CA GLU A 53 6.49 1.95 26.20
C GLU A 53 5.41 1.45 27.15
N LYS A 54 4.14 1.49 26.74
CA LYS A 54 3.03 0.95 27.55
C LYS A 54 3.20 -0.55 27.81
N LEU A 55 3.63 -1.30 26.80
CA LEU A 55 3.86 -2.74 26.92
C LEU A 55 5.01 -3.02 27.90
N ALA A 56 6.13 -2.32 27.77
CA ALA A 56 7.28 -2.43 28.65
C ALA A 56 6.92 -2.12 30.12
N ILE A 57 6.14 -1.05 30.36
CA ILE A 57 5.65 -0.71 31.71
C ILE A 57 4.77 -1.84 32.26
N LYS A 58 3.87 -2.39 31.45
CA LYS A 58 3.00 -3.51 31.86
C LYS A 58 3.83 -4.75 32.22
N HIS A 59 4.85 -5.07 31.41
CA HIS A 59 5.75 -6.19 31.65
C HIS A 59 6.54 -6.02 32.95
N GLN A 60 7.09 -4.83 33.17
CA GLN A 60 7.80 -4.48 34.39
C GLN A 60 6.91 -4.64 35.63
N GLN A 61 5.66 -4.16 35.57
CA GLN A 61 4.69 -4.30 36.67
C GLN A 61 4.34 -5.77 36.96
N GLU A 62 4.20 -6.61 35.93
CA GLU A 62 3.90 -8.03 36.09
C GLU A 62 5.07 -8.79 36.76
N ILE A 63 6.31 -8.49 36.36
CA ILE A 63 7.52 -9.03 37.00
C ILE A 63 7.57 -8.61 38.47
N GLU A 64 7.42 -7.31 38.76
CA GLU A 64 7.44 -6.80 40.13
C GLU A 64 6.37 -7.45 41.01
N LYS A 65 5.16 -7.60 40.48
CA LYS A 65 4.06 -8.28 41.15
C LYS A 65 4.41 -9.73 41.44
N ARG A 66 4.99 -10.45 40.47
CA ARG A 66 5.39 -11.86 40.64
C ARG A 66 6.50 -12.01 41.68
N VAL A 67 7.49 -11.13 41.68
CA VAL A 67 8.58 -11.10 42.67
C VAL A 67 8.03 -10.84 44.07
N LYS A 68 7.14 -9.85 44.23
CA LYS A 68 6.49 -9.56 45.53
C LYS A 68 5.69 -10.77 46.04
N GLN A 69 4.92 -11.41 45.18
CA GLN A 69 4.17 -12.63 45.53
C GLN A 69 5.09 -13.78 45.95
N ASN A 70 6.20 -13.99 45.23
CA ASN A 70 7.18 -15.02 45.57
C ASN A 70 7.82 -14.76 46.94
N ASN A 71 8.20 -13.52 47.25
CA ASN A 71 8.77 -13.13 48.54
C ASN A 71 7.79 -13.33 49.71
N VAL A 72 6.50 -13.03 49.51
CA VAL A 72 5.46 -13.26 50.52
C VAL A 72 5.27 -14.76 50.77
N ALA A 73 5.17 -15.54 49.69
CA ALA A 73 5.02 -17.00 49.79
C ALA A 73 6.25 -17.67 50.42
N GLU A 74 7.45 -17.16 50.16
CA GLU A 74 8.69 -17.61 50.80
C GLU A 74 8.66 -17.40 52.31
N LYS A 75 8.31 -16.17 52.76
CA LYS A 75 8.17 -15.85 54.18
C LYS A 75 7.11 -16.71 54.87
N LYS A 76 5.99 -16.97 54.19
CA LYS A 76 4.92 -17.83 54.69
C LYS A 76 5.43 -19.27 54.88
N LEU A 77 6.10 -19.84 53.89
CA LEU A 77 6.67 -21.18 53.97
C LEU A 77 7.66 -21.30 55.15
N PHE A 78 8.56 -20.32 55.29
CA PHE A 78 9.50 -20.28 56.41
C PHE A 78 8.79 -20.27 57.77
N LYS A 79 7.74 -19.43 57.90
CA LYS A 79 6.95 -19.34 59.14
C LYS A 79 6.23 -20.64 59.45
N ASP A 80 5.62 -21.27 58.44
CA ASP A 80 4.88 -22.52 58.59
C ASP A 80 5.80 -23.67 59.03
N ILE A 81 6.98 -23.80 58.42
CA ILE A 81 7.99 -24.80 58.82
C ILE A 81 8.51 -24.50 60.23
N SER A 82 8.84 -23.25 60.53
CA SER A 82 9.35 -22.85 61.85
C SER A 82 8.34 -23.14 62.97
N MET A 83 7.06 -22.85 62.72
CA MET A 83 5.98 -23.13 63.65
C MET A 83 5.78 -24.64 63.86
N LYS A 84 5.89 -25.44 62.82
CA LYS A 84 5.88 -26.91 62.94
C LYS A 84 7.03 -27.41 63.81
N HIS A 85 8.25 -26.90 63.57
CA HIS A 85 9.44 -27.27 64.33
C HIS A 85 9.34 -26.89 65.80
N GLU A 86 8.73 -25.74 66.10
CA GLU A 86 8.44 -25.29 67.46
C GLU A 86 7.44 -26.21 68.17
N ASN A 87 6.35 -26.59 67.48
CA ASN A 87 5.36 -27.50 68.03
C ASN A 87 5.95 -28.90 68.29
N ASP A 88 6.75 -29.42 67.34
CA ASP A 88 7.45 -30.69 67.48
C ASP A 88 8.45 -30.65 68.66
N ARG A 89 9.15 -29.51 68.86
CA ARG A 89 10.06 -29.31 70.00
C ARG A 89 9.31 -29.32 71.32
N LYS A 90 8.19 -28.59 71.43
CA LYS A 90 7.36 -28.60 72.65
C LYS A 90 6.83 -29.99 72.97
N ALA A 91 6.38 -30.73 71.96
CA ALA A 91 5.92 -32.11 72.13
C ALA A 91 7.07 -33.03 72.59
N TYR A 92 8.25 -32.87 72.00
CA TYR A 92 9.47 -33.60 72.36
C TYR A 92 9.91 -33.31 73.81
N GLU A 93 9.96 -32.04 74.21
CA GLU A 93 10.28 -31.62 75.58
C GLU A 93 9.28 -32.19 76.60
N LEU A 94 7.99 -32.18 76.28
CA LEU A 94 6.96 -32.77 77.14
C LEU A 94 7.16 -34.28 77.31
N HIS A 95 7.47 -34.98 76.21
CA HIS A 95 7.78 -36.41 76.25
C HIS A 95 9.04 -36.67 77.09
N ARG A 96 10.12 -35.91 76.88
CA ARG A 96 11.37 -36.04 77.64
C ARG A 96 11.20 -35.79 79.12
N LYS A 97 10.42 -34.79 79.52
CA LYS A 97 10.10 -34.55 80.94
C LYS A 97 9.36 -35.73 81.59
N LYS A 98 8.50 -36.43 80.83
CA LYS A 98 7.82 -37.65 81.32
C LYS A 98 8.81 -38.82 81.47
N GLU A 99 9.61 -39.06 80.43
CA GLU A 99 10.65 -40.11 80.44
C GLU A 99 11.68 -39.91 81.56
N TYR A 100 12.16 -38.68 81.76
CA TYR A 100 13.08 -38.35 82.84
C TYR A 100 12.50 -38.69 84.23
N LYS A 101 11.21 -38.39 84.45
CA LYS A 101 10.52 -38.76 85.70
C LYS A 101 10.45 -40.27 85.88
N LEU A 102 10.09 -41.01 84.83
CA LEU A 102 10.02 -42.48 84.86
C LEU A 102 11.40 -43.12 85.11
N ASN A 103 12.43 -42.68 84.39
CA ASN A 103 13.80 -43.16 84.57
C ASN A 103 14.34 -42.86 85.97
N LYS A 104 14.09 -41.64 86.49
CA LYS A 104 14.49 -41.27 87.84
C LYS A 104 13.83 -42.15 88.90
N GLU A 105 12.54 -42.45 88.77
CA GLU A 105 11.84 -43.35 89.69
C GLU A 105 12.29 -44.80 89.55
N ARG A 106 12.60 -45.26 88.34
CA ARG A 106 13.18 -46.58 88.07
C ARG A 106 14.53 -46.75 88.76
N TRP A 107 15.47 -45.82 88.56
CA TRP A 107 16.80 -45.88 89.17
C TRP A 107 16.74 -45.85 90.70
N LYS A 108 15.85 -45.04 91.28
CA LYS A 108 15.62 -45.05 92.73
C LYS A 108 15.15 -46.42 93.22
N ARG A 109 14.22 -47.06 92.52
CA ARG A 109 13.75 -48.42 92.87
C ARG A 109 14.87 -49.44 92.74
N GLU A 110 15.58 -49.46 91.62
CA GLU A 110 16.68 -50.40 91.37
C GLU A 110 17.80 -50.27 92.41
N LEU A 111 18.21 -49.05 92.76
CA LEU A 111 19.22 -48.78 93.80
C LEU A 111 18.70 -49.06 95.22
N SER A 112 17.38 -49.05 95.44
CA SER A 112 16.79 -49.38 96.75
C SER A 112 16.76 -50.89 97.03
N MET A 113 16.71 -51.73 95.98
CA MET A 113 16.64 -53.20 96.08
C MET A 113 17.97 -53.88 96.39
N ASP A 114 19.09 -53.17 96.26
CA ASP A 114 20.41 -53.67 96.60
C ASP A 114 20.78 -53.25 98.03
N GLU A 115 20.41 -54.04 99.04
CA GLU A 115 20.69 -53.75 100.47
C GLU A 115 22.19 -53.69 100.81
N SER A 116 23.06 -54.27 99.99
CA SER A 116 24.49 -54.44 100.27
C SER A 116 25.34 -53.18 99.98
N THR A 117 24.85 -52.28 99.12
CA THR A 117 25.62 -51.11 98.69
C THR A 117 25.52 -49.95 99.69
N PRO A 118 26.63 -49.30 100.12
CA PRO A 118 26.59 -48.15 101.03
C PRO A 118 25.81 -46.96 100.46
N LYS A 119 25.03 -46.26 101.30
CA LYS A 119 24.18 -45.12 100.91
C LYS A 119 24.92 -44.05 100.08
N ARG A 120 26.15 -43.71 100.46
CA ARG A 120 26.99 -42.73 99.75
C ARG A 120 27.32 -43.15 98.32
N LEU A 121 27.54 -44.46 98.08
CA LEU A 121 27.76 -45.00 96.74
C LEU A 121 26.46 -45.00 95.92
N ARG A 122 25.32 -45.33 96.52
CA ARG A 122 24.01 -45.27 95.83
C ARG A 122 23.67 -43.85 95.36
N ASP A 123 23.90 -42.85 96.21
CA ASP A 123 23.65 -41.44 95.88
C ASP A 123 24.59 -40.94 94.76
N ALA A 124 25.87 -41.33 94.79
CA ALA A 124 26.84 -41.03 93.74
C ALA A 124 26.47 -41.69 92.39
N THR A 125 26.05 -42.96 92.41
CA THR A 125 25.59 -43.68 91.22
C THR A 125 24.32 -43.06 90.64
N LEU A 126 23.35 -42.69 91.49
CA LEU A 126 22.13 -42.01 91.04
C LEU A 126 22.43 -40.63 90.43
N GLN A 127 23.42 -39.92 90.97
CA GLN A 127 23.85 -38.63 90.44
C GLN A 127 24.53 -38.79 89.07
N SER A 128 25.44 -39.75 88.94
CA SER A 128 26.09 -40.09 87.67
C SER A 128 25.07 -40.49 86.59
N GLN A 129 24.06 -41.31 86.93
CA GLN A 129 23.00 -41.68 85.99
C GLN A 129 22.17 -40.48 85.51
N LYS A 130 21.86 -39.53 86.40
CA LYS A 130 21.17 -38.27 86.02
C LYS A 130 22.02 -37.39 85.12
N GLU A 131 23.32 -37.28 85.39
CA GLU A 131 24.26 -36.48 84.59
C GLU A 131 24.45 -37.07 83.19
N ASN A 132 24.62 -38.40 83.10
CA ASN A 132 24.71 -39.11 81.82
C ASN A 132 23.44 -38.93 80.98
N LEU A 133 22.25 -39.04 81.59
CA LEU A 133 20.99 -38.81 80.87
C LEU A 133 20.86 -37.36 80.42
N LYS A 134 21.23 -36.39 81.27
CA LYS A 134 21.21 -34.97 80.91
C LYS A 134 22.17 -34.65 79.75
N GLN A 135 23.34 -35.28 79.72
CA GLN A 135 24.31 -35.11 78.63
C GLN A 135 23.78 -35.74 77.33
N ALA A 136 23.21 -36.95 77.40
CA ALA A 136 22.59 -37.60 76.25
C ALA A 136 21.40 -36.80 75.70
N GLU A 137 20.59 -36.21 76.58
CA GLU A 137 19.48 -35.31 76.20
C GLU A 137 19.98 -34.06 75.48
N ALA A 138 21.03 -33.41 76.00
CA ALA A 138 21.62 -32.22 75.37
C ALA A 138 22.21 -32.54 73.99
N GLN A 139 22.85 -33.69 73.81
CA GLN A 139 23.37 -34.14 72.51
C GLN A 139 22.24 -34.39 71.51
N GLU A 140 21.16 -35.04 71.94
CA GLU A 140 20.01 -35.32 71.08
C GLU A 140 19.24 -34.04 70.71
N GLU A 141 19.13 -33.08 71.64
CA GLU A 141 18.57 -31.76 71.37
C GLU A 141 19.39 -30.99 70.32
N GLN A 142 20.72 -31.00 70.45
CA GLN A 142 21.59 -30.41 69.41
C GLN A 142 21.43 -31.11 68.06
N ARG A 143 21.28 -32.45 68.05
CA ARG A 143 21.02 -33.21 66.82
C ARG A 143 19.70 -32.78 66.18
N LEU A 144 18.64 -32.67 66.98
CA LEU A 144 17.33 -32.21 66.51
C LEU A 144 17.40 -30.80 65.90
N LEU A 145 18.06 -29.86 66.57
CA LEU A 145 18.23 -28.50 66.07
C LEU A 145 18.98 -28.45 64.74
N ARG A 146 20.04 -29.27 64.59
CA ARG A 146 20.77 -29.39 63.32
C ARG A 146 19.89 -29.94 62.19
N VAL A 147 19.12 -31.00 62.46
CA VAL A 147 18.19 -31.59 61.47
C VAL A 147 17.12 -30.58 61.08
N GLN A 148 16.55 -29.88 62.06
CA GLN A 148 15.56 -28.83 61.85
C GLN A 148 16.10 -27.69 60.98
N LYS A 149 17.33 -27.22 61.25
CA LYS A 149 18.00 -26.20 60.46
C LYS A 149 18.22 -26.66 59.01
N ASN A 150 18.79 -27.84 58.82
CA ASN A 150 19.07 -28.40 57.50
C ASN A 150 17.79 -28.60 56.67
N TYR A 151 16.70 -29.00 57.32
CA TYR A 151 15.40 -29.16 56.67
C TYR A 151 14.85 -27.83 56.15
N ILE A 152 14.86 -26.77 56.97
CA ILE A 152 14.45 -25.44 56.55
C ILE A 152 15.30 -24.98 55.36
N GLU A 153 16.63 -25.05 55.46
CA GLU A 153 17.53 -24.64 54.37
C GLU A 153 17.24 -25.36 53.05
N LEU A 154 17.00 -26.68 53.12
CA LEU A 154 16.66 -27.49 51.95
C LEU A 154 15.32 -27.07 51.34
N GLU A 155 14.26 -26.93 52.14
CA GLU A 155 12.93 -26.56 51.65
C GLU A 155 12.92 -25.13 51.09
N MET A 156 13.63 -24.20 51.72
CA MET A 156 13.79 -22.84 51.19
C MET A 156 14.53 -22.85 49.86
N ARG A 157 15.59 -23.66 49.72
CA ARG A 157 16.33 -23.79 48.45
C ARG A 157 15.45 -24.39 47.34
N LYS A 158 14.69 -25.45 47.64
CA LYS A 158 13.73 -26.06 46.69
C LYS A 158 12.68 -25.04 46.25
N PHE A 159 12.11 -24.30 47.20
CA PHE A 159 11.11 -23.28 46.92
C PHE A 159 11.68 -22.17 46.03
N ARG A 160 12.83 -21.59 46.38
CA ARG A 160 13.50 -20.56 45.58
C ARG A 160 13.76 -21.05 44.17
N ARG A 161 14.34 -22.25 44.00
CA ARG A 161 14.59 -22.84 42.67
C ARG A 161 13.30 -22.93 41.83
N LYS A 162 12.21 -23.44 42.42
CA LYS A 162 10.91 -23.55 41.73
C LYS A 162 10.38 -22.17 41.32
N LYS A 163 10.48 -21.17 42.20
CA LYS A 163 10.01 -19.81 41.91
C LYS A 163 10.86 -19.09 40.88
N THR A 164 12.17 -19.30 40.90
CA THR A 164 13.10 -18.81 39.89
C THR A 164 12.74 -19.36 38.51
N GLN A 165 12.46 -20.66 38.39
CA GLN A 165 12.04 -21.23 37.09
C GLN A 165 10.77 -20.57 36.55
N VAL A 166 9.74 -20.44 37.40
CA VAL A 166 8.47 -19.80 37.00
C VAL A 166 8.67 -18.34 36.60
N LEU A 167 9.61 -17.62 37.24
CA LEU A 167 9.94 -16.25 36.87
C LEU A 167 10.62 -16.19 35.50
N HIS A 168 11.58 -17.09 35.22
CA HIS A 168 12.22 -17.18 33.91
C HIS A 168 11.22 -17.53 32.81
N ASP A 169 10.28 -18.45 33.07
CA ASP A 169 9.25 -18.82 32.11
C ASP A 169 8.34 -17.61 31.79
N LEU A 170 8.01 -16.80 32.80
CA LEU A 170 7.28 -15.55 32.63
C LEU A 170 8.08 -14.53 31.81
N GLU A 171 9.36 -14.29 32.14
CA GLU A 171 10.23 -13.37 31.39
C GLU A 171 10.35 -13.78 29.92
N ASN A 172 10.51 -15.07 29.64
CA ASN A 172 10.52 -15.60 28.28
C ASN A 172 9.19 -15.36 27.54
N GLN A 173 8.06 -15.48 28.23
CA GLN A 173 6.76 -15.19 27.65
C GLN A 173 6.60 -13.71 27.32
N LEU A 174 7.00 -12.81 28.23
CA LEU A 174 6.95 -11.37 28.03
C LEU A 174 7.87 -10.94 26.87
N LEU A 175 9.06 -11.53 26.76
CA LEU A 175 9.97 -11.29 25.65
C LEU A 175 9.37 -11.72 24.30
N ARG A 176 8.68 -12.86 24.26
CA ARG A 176 7.96 -13.31 23.04
C ARG A 176 6.84 -12.35 22.66
N ASP A 177 6.11 -11.81 23.65
CA ASP A 177 5.06 -10.81 23.42
C ASP A 177 5.64 -9.51 22.84
N GLU A 178 6.77 -9.02 23.38
CA GLU A 178 7.48 -7.85 22.82
C GLU A 178 7.96 -8.07 21.39
N LEU A 179 8.55 -9.24 21.10
CA LEU A 179 8.99 -9.60 19.76
C LEU A 179 7.81 -9.67 18.79
N SER A 180 6.70 -10.30 19.19
CA SER A 180 5.48 -10.37 18.39
C SER A 180 4.92 -8.97 18.12
N LYS A 181 4.91 -8.09 19.12
CA LYS A 181 4.44 -6.71 18.95
C LYS A 181 5.33 -5.92 17.98
N LYS A 182 6.65 -6.03 18.09
CA LYS A 182 7.60 -5.39 17.16
C LYS A 182 7.45 -5.92 15.73
N GLN A 183 7.24 -7.24 15.57
CA GLN A 183 6.97 -7.82 14.27
C GLN A 183 5.68 -7.25 13.65
N GLN A 184 4.60 -7.18 14.42
CA GLN A 184 3.34 -6.59 13.96
C GLN A 184 3.52 -5.11 13.54
N GLN A 185 4.31 -4.34 14.27
CA GLN A 185 4.61 -2.94 13.92
C GLN A 185 5.39 -2.85 12.60
N LEU A 186 6.37 -3.74 12.39
CA LEU A 186 7.12 -3.82 11.13
C LEU A 186 6.21 -4.16 9.94
N GLU A 187 5.32 -5.14 10.09
CA GLU A 187 4.32 -5.50 9.07
C GLU A 187 3.38 -4.34 8.76
N GLN A 188 2.92 -3.61 9.78
CA GLN A 188 2.09 -2.41 9.60
C GLN A 188 2.84 -1.28 8.89
N ALA A 189 4.12 -1.04 9.24
CA ALA A 189 4.96 -0.05 8.57
C ALA A 189 5.14 -0.39 7.08
N HIS A 190 5.46 -1.65 6.77
CA HIS A 190 5.57 -2.10 5.39
C HIS A 190 4.26 -1.93 4.63
N GLY A 191 3.12 -2.31 5.24
CA GLY A 191 1.81 -2.13 4.64
C GLY A 191 1.46 -0.66 4.37
N MET A 192 1.87 0.26 5.25
CA MET A 192 1.69 1.70 5.04
C MET A 192 2.57 2.21 3.89
N LEU A 193 3.85 1.81 3.85
CA LEU A 193 4.78 2.25 2.79
C LEU A 193 4.35 1.76 1.40
N LEU A 194 3.81 0.55 1.29
CA LEU A 194 3.23 0.07 0.03
C LEU A 194 2.05 0.93 -0.42
N LYS A 195 1.11 1.25 0.49
CA LYS A 195 -0.02 2.15 0.19
C LYS A 195 0.44 3.56 -0.17
N HIS A 196 1.48 4.06 0.49
CA HIS A 196 2.08 5.36 0.19
C HIS A 196 2.69 5.38 -1.21
N HIS A 197 3.37 4.31 -1.60
CA HIS A 197 3.90 4.12 -2.94
C HIS A 197 2.78 4.11 -3.99
N GLU A 198 1.72 3.31 -3.78
CA GLU A 198 0.56 3.25 -4.67
C GLU A 198 -0.10 4.62 -4.86
N LYS A 199 -0.37 5.35 -3.76
CA LYS A 199 -0.95 6.70 -3.82
C LYS A 199 -0.07 7.68 -4.61
N THR A 200 1.25 7.58 -4.44
CA THR A 200 2.23 8.43 -5.16
C THR A 200 2.22 8.10 -6.64
N GLN A 201 2.23 6.82 -6.99
CA GLN A 201 2.17 6.36 -8.37
C GLN A 201 0.86 6.81 -9.06
N GLU A 202 -0.28 6.71 -8.38
CA GLU A 202 -1.57 7.21 -8.88
C GLU A 202 -1.56 8.71 -9.13
N LEU A 203 -0.93 9.49 -8.25
CA LEU A 203 -0.75 10.94 -8.43
C LEU A 203 0.10 11.23 -9.67
N GLU A 204 1.25 10.57 -9.81
CA GLU A 204 2.13 10.73 -10.97
C GLU A 204 1.42 10.41 -12.29
N TYR A 205 0.68 9.29 -12.36
CA TYR A 205 -0.10 8.95 -13.54
C TYR A 205 -1.16 9.99 -13.87
N ARG A 206 -1.86 10.52 -12.86
CA ARG A 206 -2.87 11.58 -13.04
C ARG A 206 -2.24 12.86 -13.58
N GLN A 207 -1.08 13.25 -13.04
CA GLN A 207 -0.35 14.43 -13.49
C GLN A 207 0.18 14.26 -14.91
N GLN A 208 0.80 13.11 -15.22
CA GLN A 208 1.27 12.79 -16.56
C GLN A 208 0.12 12.81 -17.58
N LYS A 209 -1.03 12.22 -17.24
CA LYS A 209 -2.23 12.25 -18.08
C LYS A 209 -2.73 13.67 -18.30
N SER A 210 -2.74 14.51 -17.27
CA SER A 210 -3.14 15.92 -17.40
C SER A 210 -2.21 16.70 -18.33
N VAL A 211 -0.90 16.49 -18.24
CA VAL A 211 0.09 17.13 -19.11
C VAL A 211 -0.06 16.64 -20.56
N HIS A 212 -0.24 15.34 -20.76
CA HIS A 212 -0.49 14.77 -22.09
C HIS A 212 -1.75 15.33 -22.74
N ASN A 213 -2.87 15.36 -22.01
CA ASN A 213 -4.12 15.91 -22.52
C ASN A 213 -3.97 17.39 -22.92
N LEU A 214 -3.29 18.19 -22.10
CA LEU A 214 -3.05 19.60 -22.42
C LEU A 214 -2.19 19.75 -23.69
N ARG A 215 -1.13 18.95 -23.85
CA ARG A 215 -0.30 18.97 -25.06
C ARG A 215 -1.09 18.54 -26.29
N GLU A 216 -1.92 17.50 -26.19
CA GLU A 216 -2.77 17.02 -27.27
C GLU A 216 -3.80 18.06 -27.70
N GLU A 217 -4.45 18.72 -26.74
CA GLU A 217 -5.39 19.82 -26.99
C GLU A 217 -4.69 20.98 -27.71
N GLN A 218 -3.49 21.35 -27.24
CA GLN A 218 -2.68 22.41 -27.85
C GLN A 218 -2.29 22.09 -29.30
N ILE A 219 -1.86 20.85 -29.58
CA ILE A 219 -1.54 20.40 -30.95
C ILE A 219 -2.78 20.43 -31.82
N THR A 220 -3.90 19.90 -31.34
CA THR A 220 -5.18 19.90 -32.06
C THR A 220 -5.63 21.32 -32.41
N LYS A 221 -5.55 22.23 -31.45
CA LYS A 221 -5.89 23.66 -31.64
C LYS A 221 -4.96 24.34 -32.65
N GLN A 222 -3.66 24.03 -32.58
CA GLN A 222 -2.68 24.54 -33.53
C GLN A 222 -3.00 24.08 -34.96
N HIS A 223 -3.18 22.77 -35.17
CA HIS A 223 -3.52 22.21 -36.48
C HIS A 223 -4.84 22.77 -37.02
N SER A 224 -5.87 22.89 -36.17
CA SER A 224 -7.15 23.49 -36.55
C SER A 224 -6.97 24.94 -37.05
N THR A 225 -6.14 25.73 -36.36
CA THR A 225 -5.85 27.11 -36.74
C THR A 225 -5.03 27.20 -38.04
N GLU A 226 -4.05 26.33 -38.22
CA GLU A 226 -3.26 26.24 -39.46
C GLU A 226 -4.14 25.86 -40.66
N LEU A 227 -5.01 24.86 -40.49
CA LEU A 227 -5.97 24.43 -41.51
C LEU A 227 -6.94 25.57 -41.88
N GLN A 228 -7.45 26.30 -40.89
CA GLN A 228 -8.33 27.44 -41.16
C GLN A 228 -7.60 28.55 -41.91
N ASN A 229 -6.37 28.88 -41.49
CA ASN A 229 -5.54 29.87 -42.19
C ASN A 229 -5.26 29.48 -43.65
N GLN A 230 -5.05 28.19 -43.92
CA GLN A 230 -4.83 27.68 -45.28
C GLN A 230 -6.11 27.83 -46.12
N LYS A 231 -7.28 27.47 -45.58
CA LYS A 231 -8.58 27.67 -46.25
C LYS A 231 -8.80 29.15 -46.59
N ASP A 232 -8.61 30.03 -45.62
CA ASP A 232 -8.78 31.48 -45.82
C ASP A 232 -7.79 32.06 -46.85
N TYR A 233 -6.59 31.47 -46.96
CA TYR A 233 -5.62 31.84 -48.00
C TYR A 233 -6.06 31.36 -49.38
N MET A 234 -6.46 30.09 -49.50
CA MET A 234 -6.93 29.52 -50.78
C MET A 234 -8.15 30.28 -51.31
N ASP A 235 -9.13 30.56 -50.45
CA ASP A 235 -10.33 31.33 -50.83
C ASP A 235 -9.99 32.73 -51.34
N ARG A 236 -9.00 33.40 -50.72
CA ARG A 236 -8.53 34.72 -51.17
C ARG A 236 -7.82 34.62 -52.51
N ALA A 237 -6.94 33.64 -52.67
CA ALA A 237 -6.20 33.41 -53.92
C ALA A 237 -7.15 33.07 -55.08
N GLU A 238 -8.16 32.22 -54.84
CA GLU A 238 -9.17 31.87 -55.83
C GLU A 238 -9.98 33.12 -56.25
N LYS A 239 -10.45 33.92 -55.28
CA LYS A 239 -11.16 35.17 -55.57
C LYS A 239 -10.30 36.15 -56.37
N GLU A 240 -9.01 36.24 -56.06
CA GLU A 240 -8.07 37.09 -56.81
C GLU A 240 -7.87 36.58 -58.25
N LEU A 241 -7.72 35.26 -58.43
CA LEU A 241 -7.59 34.64 -59.75
C LEU A 241 -8.85 34.86 -60.61
N MET A 242 -10.03 34.68 -60.01
CA MET A 242 -11.30 34.96 -60.69
C MET A 242 -11.42 36.43 -61.10
N ARG A 243 -10.97 37.37 -60.26
CA ARG A 243 -10.91 38.80 -60.61
C ARG A 243 -9.94 39.08 -61.75
N LYS A 244 -8.74 38.46 -61.75
CA LYS A 244 -7.76 38.60 -62.84
C LYS A 244 -8.30 38.07 -64.16
N HIS A 245 -8.86 36.87 -64.16
CA HIS A 245 -9.49 36.28 -65.35
C HIS A 245 -10.64 37.16 -65.89
N ALA A 246 -11.50 37.66 -65.00
CA ALA A 246 -12.57 38.59 -65.40
C ALA A 246 -12.02 39.89 -66.00
N LEU A 247 -10.88 40.40 -65.50
CA LEU A 247 -10.22 41.59 -66.05
C LEU A 247 -9.60 41.30 -67.43
N GLU A 248 -8.93 40.16 -67.60
CA GLU A 248 -8.35 39.72 -68.87
C GLU A 248 -9.43 39.58 -69.96
N LEU A 249 -10.57 38.95 -69.64
CA LEU A 249 -11.73 38.87 -70.55
C LEU A 249 -12.27 40.26 -70.94
N LYS A 250 -12.27 41.22 -70.01
CA LYS A 250 -12.67 42.61 -70.32
C LYS A 250 -11.66 43.28 -71.26
N GLN A 251 -10.37 43.09 -71.01
CA GLN A 251 -9.26 43.70 -71.76
C GLN A 251 -8.94 43.03 -73.10
N GLN A 252 -9.54 41.87 -73.41
CA GLN A 252 -9.35 41.18 -74.68
C GLN A 252 -9.53 42.11 -75.90
N PRO A 253 -8.64 42.04 -76.92
CA PRO A 253 -8.72 42.85 -78.13
C PRO A 253 -10.07 42.71 -78.85
N LYS A 254 -10.61 43.81 -79.35
CA LYS A 254 -11.89 43.80 -80.11
C LYS A 254 -11.84 42.85 -81.30
N SER A 255 -10.71 42.75 -81.99
CA SER A 255 -10.49 41.83 -83.11
C SER A 255 -10.59 40.36 -82.69
N LEU A 256 -10.09 40.01 -81.51
CA LEU A 256 -10.17 38.65 -80.97
C LEU A 256 -11.60 38.30 -80.57
N LYS A 257 -12.30 39.21 -79.87
CA LYS A 257 -13.73 39.04 -79.53
C LYS A 257 -14.59 38.87 -80.77
N GLN A 258 -14.32 39.62 -81.84
CA GLN A 258 -15.06 39.52 -83.09
C GLN A 258 -14.79 38.19 -83.80
N LYS A 259 -13.53 37.72 -83.84
CA LYS A 259 -13.18 36.40 -84.38
C LYS A 259 -13.84 35.28 -83.59
N GLU A 260 -13.80 35.33 -82.26
CA GLU A 260 -14.44 34.33 -81.40
C GLU A 260 -15.97 34.30 -81.64
N LEU A 261 -16.62 35.47 -81.74
CA LEU A 261 -18.04 35.54 -82.07
C LEU A 261 -18.33 34.98 -83.48
N GLN A 262 -17.47 35.25 -84.45
CA GLN A 262 -17.61 34.72 -85.81
C GLN A 262 -17.46 33.20 -85.84
N ILE A 263 -16.48 32.64 -85.11
CA ILE A 263 -16.29 31.18 -84.96
C ILE A 263 -17.52 30.58 -84.28
N ARG A 264 -18.02 31.16 -83.18
CA ARG A 264 -19.25 30.71 -82.52
C ARG A 264 -20.47 30.76 -83.46
N LYS A 265 -20.56 31.78 -84.31
CA LYS A 265 -21.63 31.91 -85.31
C LYS A 265 -21.52 30.84 -86.40
N GLN A 266 -20.31 30.65 -86.95
CA GLN A 266 -20.02 29.63 -87.95
C GLN A 266 -20.32 28.23 -87.38
N PHE A 267 -19.85 27.92 -86.18
CA PHE A 267 -20.17 26.67 -85.49
C PHE A 267 -21.68 26.42 -85.40
N ARG A 268 -22.45 27.43 -84.93
CA ARG A 268 -23.92 27.35 -84.86
C ARG A 268 -24.56 27.13 -86.22
N GLU A 269 -24.08 27.80 -87.27
CA GLU A 269 -24.56 27.65 -88.64
C GLU A 269 -24.25 26.25 -89.18
N THR A 270 -23.04 25.74 -88.94
CA THR A 270 -22.62 24.38 -89.34
C THR A 270 -23.44 23.31 -88.63
N CYS A 271 -23.70 23.43 -87.32
CA CYS A 271 -24.59 22.53 -86.60
C CYS A 271 -26.02 22.54 -87.18
N LYS A 272 -26.56 23.72 -87.55
CA LYS A 272 -27.88 23.84 -88.19
C LYS A 272 -27.90 23.16 -89.56
N THR A 273 -26.88 23.36 -90.37
CA THR A 273 -26.74 22.75 -91.70
C THR A 273 -26.65 21.23 -91.59
N GLN A 274 -25.79 20.70 -90.71
CA GLN A 274 -25.71 19.25 -90.47
C GLN A 274 -27.03 18.67 -89.97
N THR A 275 -27.76 19.39 -89.11
CA THR A 275 -29.09 18.95 -88.66
C THR A 275 -30.10 18.86 -89.81
N ARG A 276 -30.08 19.82 -90.75
CA ARG A 276 -30.94 19.79 -91.95
C ARG A 276 -30.55 18.65 -92.88
N GLN A 277 -29.26 18.49 -93.16
CA GLN A 277 -28.72 17.40 -93.98
C GLN A 277 -29.07 16.03 -93.40
N TYR A 278 -28.94 15.86 -92.09
CA TYR A 278 -29.36 14.65 -91.39
C TYR A 278 -30.85 14.34 -91.61
N LYS A 279 -31.74 15.33 -91.46
CA LYS A 279 -33.17 15.14 -91.67
C LYS A 279 -33.49 14.73 -93.12
N ALA A 280 -32.84 15.37 -94.10
CA ALA A 280 -33.01 15.04 -95.51
C ALA A 280 -32.49 13.63 -95.83
N LEU A 281 -31.28 13.30 -95.38
CA LEU A 281 -30.66 11.98 -95.55
C LEU A 281 -31.51 10.87 -94.92
N LYS A 282 -32.00 11.10 -93.70
CA LYS A 282 -32.90 10.18 -93.01
C LYS A 282 -34.19 9.95 -93.80
N ALA A 283 -34.80 11.01 -94.33
CA ALA A 283 -36.02 10.88 -95.12
C ALA A 283 -35.79 10.08 -96.41
N GLN A 284 -34.69 10.35 -97.13
CA GLN A 284 -34.34 9.66 -98.36
C GLN A 284 -34.07 8.17 -98.14
N ILE A 285 -33.24 7.83 -97.13
CA ILE A 285 -32.91 6.43 -96.83
C ILE A 285 -34.16 5.66 -96.41
N LEU A 286 -35.05 6.27 -95.63
CA LEU A 286 -36.30 5.62 -95.21
C LEU A 286 -37.27 5.36 -96.36
N GLN A 287 -37.25 6.15 -97.44
CA GLN A 287 -38.09 5.91 -98.62
C GLN A 287 -37.69 4.64 -99.38
N THR A 288 -36.42 4.25 -99.34
CA THR A 288 -35.90 3.07 -100.04
C THR A 288 -35.66 1.86 -99.13
N THR A 289 -35.87 2.00 -97.82
CA THR A 289 -35.63 0.93 -96.84
C THR A 289 -36.94 0.19 -96.50
N PRO A 290 -36.98 -1.15 -96.57
CA PRO A 290 -38.14 -1.96 -96.16
C PRO A 290 -38.55 -1.68 -94.70
N LYS A 291 -39.86 -1.66 -94.41
CA LYS A 291 -40.41 -1.22 -93.11
C LYS A 291 -39.79 -1.95 -91.90
N ASP A 292 -39.47 -3.22 -92.09
CA ASP A 292 -38.97 -4.13 -91.06
C ASP A 292 -37.55 -3.74 -90.60
N GLU A 293 -36.77 -3.09 -91.47
CA GLU A 293 -35.39 -2.68 -91.24
C GLU A 293 -35.24 -1.19 -90.85
N GLN A 294 -36.28 -0.38 -91.10
CA GLN A 294 -36.26 1.07 -90.86
C GLN A 294 -35.87 1.44 -89.42
N LYS A 295 -36.28 0.64 -88.41
CA LYS A 295 -35.96 0.92 -87.00
C LYS A 295 -34.46 0.82 -86.72
N ALA A 296 -33.77 -0.17 -87.29
CA ALA A 296 -32.33 -0.35 -87.14
C ALA A 296 -31.56 0.78 -87.85
N VAL A 297 -31.98 1.13 -89.07
CA VAL A 297 -31.38 2.20 -89.86
C VAL A 297 -31.55 3.57 -89.20
N ILE A 298 -32.71 3.88 -88.61
CA ILE A 298 -32.91 5.14 -87.86
C ILE A 298 -31.95 5.25 -86.67
N LYS A 299 -31.70 4.13 -85.96
CA LYS A 299 -30.79 4.10 -84.81
C LYS A 299 -29.36 4.41 -85.25
N GLN A 300 -28.88 3.72 -86.28
CA GLN A 300 -27.54 3.97 -86.85
C GLN A 300 -27.38 5.41 -87.33
N LEU A 301 -28.37 5.95 -88.05
CA LEU A 301 -28.33 7.34 -88.51
C LEU A 301 -28.27 8.35 -87.34
N LYS A 302 -28.97 8.09 -86.23
CA LYS A 302 -28.90 8.96 -85.03
C LYS A 302 -27.51 8.92 -84.37
N GLU A 303 -26.91 7.73 -84.27
CA GLU A 303 -25.56 7.57 -83.73
C GLU A 303 -24.54 8.31 -84.59
N GLU A 304 -24.65 8.18 -85.91
CA GLU A 304 -23.85 8.91 -86.90
C GLU A 304 -24.00 10.44 -86.76
N GLN A 305 -25.23 10.94 -86.59
CA GLN A 305 -25.51 12.37 -86.35
C GLN A 305 -24.83 12.86 -85.07
N HIS A 306 -24.95 12.10 -83.97
CA HIS A 306 -24.36 12.48 -82.71
C HIS A 306 -22.83 12.55 -82.81
N ARG A 307 -22.20 11.53 -83.41
CA ARG A 307 -20.76 11.49 -83.66
C ARG A 307 -20.28 12.70 -84.48
N LYS A 308 -21.01 13.08 -85.54
CA LYS A 308 -20.66 14.24 -86.39
C LYS A 308 -20.79 15.57 -85.65
N LEU A 309 -21.78 15.73 -84.77
CA LEU A 309 -21.92 16.93 -83.93
C LEU A 309 -20.85 17.00 -82.84
N THR A 310 -20.44 15.87 -82.27
CA THR A 310 -19.33 15.82 -81.30
C THR A 310 -18.01 16.20 -81.96
N LEU A 311 -17.70 15.62 -83.12
CA LEU A 311 -16.50 15.96 -83.89
C LEU A 311 -16.44 17.43 -84.31
N LEU A 312 -17.60 18.06 -84.54
CA LEU A 312 -17.68 19.50 -84.78
C LEU A 312 -17.34 20.32 -83.54
N GLY A 313 -17.74 19.88 -82.34
CA GLY A 313 -17.50 20.59 -81.09
C GLY A 313 -16.04 20.56 -80.63
N ASP A 314 -15.27 19.59 -81.12
CA ASP A 314 -13.84 19.43 -80.86
C ASP A 314 -12.95 20.23 -81.83
N GLN A 315 -13.53 20.87 -82.87
CA GLN A 315 -12.88 21.76 -83.85
C GLN A 315 -13.03 23.22 -83.45
#